data_AF-A0A443YQW8-F1
#
_entry.id   AF-A0A443YQW8-F1
#
_cell.length_a   1.000
_cell.length_b   1.000
_cell.length_c   1.000
_cell.angle_alpha   90.00
_cell.angle_beta   90.00
_cell.angle_gamma   90.00
#
_symmetry.space_group_name_H-M   'P 1'
#
loop_
_entity.id
_entity.type
_entity.pdbx_description
1 polymer ?
#
loop_
_entity_poly.entity_id
_entity_poly.type
_entity_poly.pdbx_seq_one_letter_code
_entity_poly.pdbx_strand_id
1 'polypeptide(L)'
;MAVVKINELFISLDSEQSYYELDLIAADVDISFSGIDETLQRKILFIGLPVNGKINNIRLSELRKTDVKGNNVLALLYKLILKTYDFDYFFVSTAGLDPMGVSFLMELPSAFKHLNKKVFVIGAKPHTYELKIFVDQQA
;
A
#
# COMPACT_ATOMS: atom_id res chain seq x y z
N MET A 1 -18.81 -11.58 -2.88
CA MET A 1 -18.05 -10.50 -2.23
C MET A 1 -16.75 -10.33 -3.01
N ALA A 2 -16.41 -9.11 -3.42
CA ALA A 2 -15.22 -8.81 -4.21
C ALA A 2 -14.01 -8.65 -3.29
N VAL A 3 -13.05 -9.56 -3.40
CA VAL A 3 -11.91 -9.65 -2.48
C VAL A 3 -10.60 -9.60 -3.26
N VAL A 4 -9.70 -8.72 -2.82
CA VAL A 4 -8.30 -8.71 -3.24
C VAL A 4 -7.50 -9.42 -2.16
N LYS A 5 -6.81 -10.49 -2.55
CA LYS A 5 -5.90 -11.22 -1.68
C LYS A 5 -4.47 -10.80 -2.01
N ILE A 6 -3.73 -10.38 -0.99
CA ILE A 6 -2.34 -9.92 -1.06
C ILE A 6 -1.52 -10.82 -0.13
N ASN A 7 -0.78 -11.78 -0.65
CA ASN A 7 -0.23 -12.90 0.11
C ASN A 7 -1.30 -13.56 1.02
N GLU A 8 -1.12 -13.57 2.33
CA GLU A 8 -2.09 -14.06 3.33
C GLU A 8 -3.20 -13.06 3.71
N LEU A 9 -3.10 -11.81 3.27
CA LEU A 9 -4.06 -10.75 3.62
C LEU A 9 -5.27 -10.77 2.68
N PHE A 10 -6.48 -10.74 3.25
CA PHE A 10 -7.74 -10.68 2.51
C PHE A 10 -8.41 -9.33 2.73
N ILE A 11 -8.54 -8.54 1.67
CA ILE A 11 -9.18 -7.22 1.71
C ILE A 11 -10.46 -7.26 0.89
N SER A 12 -11.59 -7.02 1.55
CA SER A 12 -12.87 -6.86 0.86
C SER A 12 -13.03 -5.44 0.33
N LEU A 13 -13.43 -5.29 -0.94
CA LEU A 13 -13.61 -3.97 -1.55
C LEU A 13 -14.77 -3.17 -0.93
N ASP A 14 -15.71 -3.83 -0.28
CA ASP A 14 -16.80 -3.21 0.48
C ASP A 14 -16.43 -2.88 1.93
N SER A 15 -15.22 -3.22 2.39
CA SER A 15 -14.79 -2.97 3.78
C SER A 15 -14.77 -1.48 4.14
N GLU A 16 -15.15 -1.18 5.38
CA GLU A 16 -14.96 0.13 6.03
C GLU A 16 -13.54 0.26 6.63
N GLN A 17 -12.84 -0.86 6.83
CA GLN A 17 -11.46 -0.85 7.26
C GLN A 17 -10.58 -0.37 6.11
N SER A 18 -9.70 0.58 6.40
CA SER A 18 -8.82 1.21 5.42
C SER A 18 -7.34 1.01 5.69
N TYR A 19 -6.97 0.38 6.81
CA TYR A 19 -5.60 0.04 7.14
C TYR A 19 -5.46 -1.45 7.44
N TYR A 20 -4.43 -2.05 6.86
CA TYR A 20 -4.08 -3.45 7.03
C TYR A 20 -2.58 -3.60 7.21
N GLU A 21 -2.17 -4.68 7.87
CA GLU A 21 -0.76 -4.97 8.09
C GLU A 21 -0.38 -6.31 7.46
N LEU A 22 0.78 -6.33 6.82
CA LEU A 22 1.44 -7.53 6.32
C LEU A 22 2.69 -7.82 7.16
N ASP A 23 2.89 -9.08 7.51
CA ASP A 23 3.98 -9.51 8.39
C ASP A 23 5.35 -9.30 7.73
N LEU A 24 5.46 -9.54 6.42
CA LEU A 24 6.62 -9.21 5.61
C LEU A 24 6.15 -8.77 4.23
N ILE A 25 6.57 -7.56 3.83
CA ILE A 25 6.55 -7.19 2.41
C ILE A 25 7.79 -7.86 1.81
N ALA A 26 7.63 -9.12 1.42
CA ALA A 26 8.66 -9.90 0.73
C ALA A 26 9.07 -9.19 -0.58
N ALA A 27 10.19 -9.63 -1.16
CA ALA A 27 10.73 -9.06 -2.39
C ALA A 27 9.71 -9.04 -3.55
N ASP A 28 8.73 -9.95 -3.52
CA ASP A 28 7.57 -9.95 -4.39
C ASP A 28 6.28 -10.22 -3.60
N VAL A 29 5.20 -9.53 -3.98
CA VAL A 29 3.86 -9.69 -3.42
C VAL A 29 2.97 -10.44 -4.41
N ASP A 30 2.37 -11.55 -3.99
CA ASP A 30 1.40 -12.30 -4.77
C ASP A 30 0.00 -11.69 -4.61
N ILE A 31 -0.68 -11.46 -5.73
CA ILE A 31 -2.01 -10.85 -5.74
C ILE A 31 -2.96 -11.75 -6.50
N SER A 32 -4.05 -12.13 -5.83
CA SER A 32 -5.15 -12.88 -6.44
C SER A 32 -6.50 -12.21 -6.17
N PHE A 33 -7.45 -12.46 -7.05
CA PHE A 33 -8.76 -11.83 -7.04
C PHE A 33 -9.85 -12.89 -6.91
N SER A 34 -10.85 -12.62 -6.06
CA SER A 34 -12.03 -13.48 -5.90
C SER A 34 -13.29 -12.63 -6.01
N GLY A 35 -14.24 -13.05 -6.85
CA GLY A 35 -15.46 -12.29 -7.10
C GLY A 35 -15.24 -10.92 -7.76
N ILE A 36 -14.13 -10.75 -8.48
CA ILE A 36 -13.76 -9.55 -9.23
C ILE A 36 -13.61 -9.96 -10.69
N ASP A 37 -14.32 -9.28 -11.60
CA ASP A 37 -14.19 -9.46 -13.04
C ASP A 37 -13.11 -8.54 -13.65
N GLU A 38 -12.85 -8.67 -14.95
CA GLU A 38 -11.85 -7.84 -15.63
C GLU A 38 -12.17 -6.34 -15.61
N THR A 39 -13.45 -5.98 -15.61
CA THR A 39 -13.88 -4.57 -15.62
C THR A 39 -13.53 -3.92 -14.29
N LEU A 40 -13.86 -4.58 -13.18
CA LEU A 40 -13.55 -4.13 -11.83
C LEU A 40 -12.06 -4.19 -11.55
N GLN A 41 -11.34 -5.19 -12.08
CA GLN A 41 -9.89 -5.27 -11.95
C GLN A 41 -9.18 -4.07 -12.58
N ARG A 42 -9.68 -3.53 -13.70
CA ARG A 42 -9.12 -2.31 -14.33
C ARG A 42 -9.32 -1.04 -13.48
N LYS A 43 -10.23 -1.08 -12.50
CA LYS A 43 -10.49 0.02 -11.54
C LYS A 43 -9.59 -0.02 -10.31
N ILE A 44 -8.70 -1.01 -10.19
CA ILE A 44 -7.79 -1.18 -9.06
C ILE A 44 -6.40 -0.67 -9.44
N LEU A 45 -5.81 0.13 -8.55
CA LEU A 45 -4.43 0.61 -8.67
C LEU A 45 -3.62 0.24 -7.42
N PHE A 46 -2.46 -0.39 -7.64
CA PHE A 46 -1.51 -0.72 -6.58
C PHE A 46 -0.32 0.26 -6.60
N ILE A 47 0.02 0.83 -5.45
CA ILE A 47 1.03 1.86 -5.32
C ILE A 47 2.09 1.41 -4.31
N GLY A 48 3.34 1.31 -4.76
CA GLY A 48 4.48 1.00 -3.91
C GLY A 48 4.62 -0.44 -3.44
N LEU A 49 3.70 -1.32 -3.86
CA LEU A 49 3.84 -2.77 -3.66
C LEU A 49 4.77 -3.35 -4.74
N PRO A 50 5.73 -4.21 -4.37
CA PRO A 50 6.57 -4.93 -5.32
C PRO A 50 5.79 -6.09 -5.95
N VAL A 51 4.85 -5.76 -6.85
CA VAL A 51 3.99 -6.75 -7.53
C VAL A 51 4.65 -7.18 -8.84
N ASN A 52 4.75 -8.50 -9.08
CA ASN A 52 5.14 -9.07 -10.37
C ASN A 52 3.89 -9.31 -11.25
N GLY A 53 3.95 -8.95 -12.54
CA GLY A 53 2.93 -9.31 -13.54
C GLY A 53 2.21 -8.13 -14.24
N LYS A 54 1.03 -8.42 -14.81
CA LYS A 54 0.19 -7.54 -15.67
C LYS A 54 -0.81 -6.67 -14.90
N ILE A 55 -0.61 -6.47 -13.60
CA ILE A 55 -1.54 -5.70 -12.76
C ILE A 55 -1.15 -4.22 -12.85
N ASN A 56 -2.13 -3.31 -12.90
CA ASN A 56 -1.88 -1.88 -12.86
C ASN A 56 -1.17 -1.51 -11.56
N ASN A 57 0.11 -1.20 -11.65
CA ASN A 57 0.90 -0.76 -10.52
C ASN A 57 1.72 0.48 -10.85
N ILE A 58 2.10 1.19 -9.79
CA ILE A 58 3.12 2.22 -9.83
C ILE A 58 4.19 1.79 -8.84
N ARG A 59 5.39 1.50 -9.34
CA ARG A 59 6.52 1.19 -8.48
C ARG A 59 7.00 2.48 -7.81
N LEU A 60 7.30 2.46 -6.52
CA LEU A 60 7.88 3.63 -5.82
C LEU A 60 9.17 4.12 -6.50
N SER A 61 9.95 3.21 -7.10
CA SER A 61 11.13 3.55 -7.89
C SER A 61 10.83 4.35 -9.16
N GLU A 62 9.64 4.21 -9.74
CA GLU A 62 9.21 4.98 -10.92
C GLU A 62 8.82 6.41 -10.52
N LEU A 63 8.26 6.58 -9.33
CA LEU A 63 8.01 7.91 -8.75
C LEU A 63 9.33 8.65 -8.49
N ARG A 64 10.43 7.95 -8.17
CA ARG A 64 11.77 8.55 -8.06
C ARG A 64 12.36 9.05 -9.37
N LYS A 65 11.84 8.62 -10.53
CA LYS A 65 12.24 9.15 -11.85
C LYS A 65 11.58 10.50 -12.16
N THR A 66 10.57 10.88 -11.39
CA THR A 66 10.05 12.25 -11.43
C THR A 66 11.05 13.15 -10.70
N ASP A 67 11.27 14.36 -11.20
CA ASP A 67 12.29 15.31 -10.73
C ASP A 67 12.00 15.91 -9.32
N VAL A 68 11.21 15.18 -8.52
CA VAL A 68 10.68 15.58 -7.23
C VAL A 68 11.70 15.25 -6.14
N LYS A 69 12.51 16.25 -5.75
CA LYS A 69 13.43 16.17 -4.60
C LYS A 69 12.66 16.11 -3.28
N GLY A 70 13.07 15.21 -2.36
CA GLY A 70 12.82 15.20 -0.90
C GLY A 70 11.36 15.34 -0.43
N ASN A 71 10.85 14.40 0.38
CA ASN A 71 9.53 14.43 1.06
C ASN A 71 8.26 14.69 0.21
N ASN A 72 8.38 15.04 -1.08
CA ASN A 72 7.25 15.39 -1.95
C ASN A 72 6.71 14.23 -2.79
N VAL A 73 7.27 13.03 -2.65
CA VAL A 73 6.69 11.80 -3.23
C VAL A 73 5.28 11.56 -2.66
N LEU A 74 5.04 11.94 -1.41
CA LEU A 74 3.73 11.83 -0.76
C LEU A 74 2.71 12.83 -1.32
N ALA A 75 3.13 14.08 -1.57
CA ALA A 75 2.30 15.07 -2.26
C ALA A 75 2.02 14.67 -3.72
N LEU A 76 2.98 14.01 -4.36
CA LEU A 76 2.81 13.42 -5.68
C LEU A 76 1.78 12.29 -5.65
N LEU A 77 1.84 11.38 -4.67
CA LEU A 77 0.84 10.30 -4.49
C LEU A 77 -0.56 10.87 -4.26
N TYR A 78 -0.68 11.88 -3.41
CA TYR A 78 -1.96 12.59 -3.20
C TYR A 78 -2.49 13.20 -4.51
N LYS A 79 -1.64 13.90 -5.26
CA LYS A 79 -2.01 14.45 -6.58
C LYS A 79 -2.34 13.36 -7.60
N LEU A 80 -1.67 12.21 -7.54
CA LEU A 80 -1.89 11.10 -8.45
C LEU A 80 -3.26 10.49 -8.19
N ILE A 81 -3.58 10.17 -6.94
CA ILE A 81 -4.91 9.68 -6.53
C ILE A 81 -6.02 10.68 -6.89
N LEU A 82 -5.77 12.00 -6.74
CA LEU A 82 -6.72 13.02 -7.19
C LEU A 82 -6.94 13.02 -8.71
N LYS A 83 -5.87 12.88 -9.49
CA LYS A 83 -5.89 13.07 -10.95
C LYS A 83 -6.20 11.81 -11.75
N THR A 84 -6.07 10.64 -11.16
CA THR A 84 -6.42 9.39 -11.82
C THR A 84 -7.88 9.05 -11.56
N TYR A 85 -8.77 9.62 -12.39
CA TYR A 85 -10.23 9.42 -12.31
C TYR A 85 -10.68 8.05 -12.77
N ASP A 86 -9.84 7.31 -13.50
CA ASP A 86 -10.20 6.01 -14.05
C ASP A 86 -10.21 4.88 -13.00
N PHE A 87 -9.62 5.10 -11.82
CA PHE A 87 -9.53 4.12 -10.74
C PHE A 87 -10.39 4.49 -9.54
N ASP A 88 -11.01 3.47 -8.96
CA ASP A 88 -11.95 3.59 -7.83
C ASP A 88 -11.34 3.02 -6.53
N TYR A 89 -10.39 2.08 -6.65
CA TYR A 89 -9.77 1.38 -5.53
C TYR A 89 -8.25 1.54 -5.56
N PHE A 90 -7.67 1.99 -4.45
CA PHE A 90 -6.24 2.27 -4.33
C PHE A 90 -5.66 1.45 -3.19
N PHE A 91 -4.63 0.66 -3.48
CA PHE A 91 -3.88 -0.11 -2.49
C PHE A 91 -2.49 0.51 -2.34
N VAL A 92 -2.21 1.12 -1.19
CA VAL A 92 -1.02 1.96 -0.99
C VAL A 92 -0.13 1.35 0.09
N SER A 93 1.09 0.96 -0.28
CA SER A 93 2.07 0.46 0.67
C SER A 93 2.77 1.60 1.43
N THR A 94 2.97 1.41 2.73
CA THR A 94 3.79 2.30 3.55
C THR A 94 5.28 1.93 3.57
N ALA A 95 5.69 0.87 2.86
CA ALA A 95 7.06 0.37 2.87
C ALA A 95 8.08 1.44 2.42
N GLY A 96 9.15 1.58 3.20
CA GLY A 96 10.23 2.52 2.90
C GLY A 96 9.88 3.99 3.15
N LEU A 97 8.81 4.28 3.88
CA LEU A 97 8.47 5.62 4.36
C LEU A 97 8.96 5.84 5.79
N ASP A 98 9.27 7.10 6.09
CA ASP A 98 9.49 7.54 7.47
C ASP A 98 8.16 7.59 8.26
N PRO A 99 8.20 7.67 9.61
CA PRO A 99 6.99 7.69 10.43
C PRO A 99 5.99 8.81 10.09
N MET A 100 6.47 9.99 9.67
CA MET A 100 5.59 11.09 9.28
C MET A 100 4.83 10.77 7.98
N GLY A 101 5.52 10.14 7.03
CA GLY A 101 4.92 9.64 5.80
C GLY A 101 3.88 8.56 6.05
N VAL A 102 4.12 7.65 7.00
CA VAL A 102 3.12 6.66 7.44
C VAL A 102 1.89 7.37 8.00
N SER A 103 2.06 8.29 8.95
CA SER A 103 0.94 9.05 9.53
C SER A 103 0.11 9.79 8.48
N PHE A 104 0.75 10.41 7.49
CA PHE A 104 0.03 11.07 6.41
C PHE A 104 -0.75 10.09 5.52
N LEU A 105 -0.17 8.95 5.16
CA LEU A 105 -0.89 7.94 4.36
C LEU A 105 -2.15 7.43 5.07
N MET A 106 -2.13 7.36 6.40
CA MET A 106 -3.28 6.98 7.21
C MET A 106 -4.44 7.99 7.14
N GLU A 107 -4.18 9.25 6.75
CA GLU A 107 -5.21 10.28 6.59
C GLU A 107 -5.89 10.23 5.21
N LEU A 108 -5.26 9.61 4.20
CA LEU A 108 -5.77 9.57 2.82
C LEU A 108 -7.19 8.98 2.70
N PRO A 109 -7.54 7.85 3.36
CA PRO A 109 -8.89 7.29 3.23
C PRO A 109 -9.99 8.28 3.61
N SER A 110 -9.78 9.06 4.68
CA SER A 110 -10.71 10.10 5.11
C SER A 110 -10.74 11.27 4.11
N ALA A 111 -9.56 11.72 3.67
CA ALA A 111 -9.42 12.84 2.74
C ALA A 111 -10.12 12.59 1.40
N PHE A 112 -10.21 11.34 0.94
CA PHE A 112 -10.80 10.99 -0.35
C PHE A 112 -12.23 10.43 -0.29
N LYS A 113 -12.83 10.34 0.90
CA LYS A 113 -14.19 9.82 1.08
C LYS A 113 -15.23 10.54 0.20
N HIS A 114 -15.05 11.84 -0.01
CA HIS A 114 -15.94 12.68 -0.82
C HIS A 114 -15.86 12.42 -2.34
N LEU A 115 -14.81 11.73 -2.82
CA LEU A 115 -14.62 11.43 -4.24
C LEU A 115 -15.19 10.07 -4.66
N ASN A 116 -15.88 9.37 -3.75
CA ASN A 116 -16.34 7.99 -3.95
C ASN A 116 -15.19 7.02 -4.32
N LYS A 117 -13.98 7.29 -3.80
CA LYS A 117 -12.80 6.43 -3.97
C LYS A 117 -12.52 5.69 -2.66
N LYS A 118 -12.06 4.45 -2.75
CA LYS A 118 -11.62 3.67 -1.58
C LYS A 118 -10.10 3.52 -1.58
N VAL A 119 -9.51 3.85 -0.44
CA VAL A 119 -8.07 3.74 -0.21
C VAL A 119 -7.82 2.72 0.89
N PHE A 120 -7.01 1.73 0.57
CA PHE A 120 -6.53 0.69 1.47
C PHE A 120 -5.03 0.89 1.67
N VAL A 121 -4.65 1.24 2.88
CA VAL A 121 -3.27 1.44 3.31
C VAL A 121 -2.73 0.12 3.83
N ILE A 122 -1.55 -0.27 3.35
CA ILE A 122 -0.89 -1.53 3.68
C ILE A 122 0.42 -1.22 4.41
N GLY A 123 0.40 -1.42 5.72
CA GLY A 123 1.54 -1.34 6.60
C GLY A 123 2.40 -2.60 6.61
N ALA A 124 3.68 -2.43 6.94
CA ALA A 124 4.50 -3.54 7.42
C ALA A 124 4.36 -3.63 8.94
N LYS A 125 4.13 -4.82 9.51
CA LYS A 125 4.18 -4.97 10.96
C LYS A 125 5.58 -4.58 11.46
N PRO A 126 5.70 -3.85 12.57
CA PRO A 126 6.99 -3.69 13.21
C PRO A 126 7.48 -5.07 13.61
N HIS A 127 8.59 -5.54 13.00
CA HIS A 127 9.29 -6.67 13.55
C HIS A 127 9.81 -6.27 14.92
N THR A 128 9.16 -6.72 15.98
CA THR A 128 9.78 -6.87 17.29
C THR A 128 10.87 -7.92 17.14
N TYR A 129 12.03 -7.49 16.63
CA TYR A 129 13.26 -8.23 16.90
C TYR A 129 13.41 -8.18 18.41
N GLU A 130 13.07 -9.28 19.10
CA GLU A 130 13.58 -9.51 20.44
C GLU A 130 15.10 -9.41 20.33
N LEU A 131 15.65 -8.27 20.75
CA LEU A 131 17.07 -8.12 21.03
C LEU A 131 17.39 -9.16 22.12
N LYS A 132 17.79 -10.36 21.72
CA LYS A 132 18.50 -11.28 22.59
C LYS A 132 19.82 -10.60 22.90
N ILE A 133 19.82 -9.81 23.97
CA ILE A 133 21.05 -9.32 24.59
C ILE A 133 21.78 -10.58 25.05
N PHE A 134 22.76 -11.02 24.27
CA PHE A 134 23.75 -11.96 24.76
C PHE A 134 24.57 -11.19 25.78
N VAL A 135 24.20 -11.33 27.05
CA VAL A 135 25.06 -10.94 28.16
C VAL A 135 26.21 -11.94 28.13
N ASP A 136 27.32 -11.50 27.56
CA ASP A 136 28.59 -12.23 27.60
C ASP A 136 29.05 -12.23 29.07
N GLN A 137 28.61 -13.23 29.82
CA GLN A 137 29.16 -13.57 31.13
C GLN A 137 30.51 -14.24 30.89
N GLN A 138 31.53 -13.46 30.55
CA GLN A 138 32.89 -13.90 30.78
C GLN A 138 33.23 -13.63 32.26
N ALA A 139 33.39 -14.76 32.95
CA ALA A 139 33.79 -14.93 34.34
C ALA A 139 35.23 -14.47 34.61
#